data_AF-A6QY64-F1
#
_entry.id   AF-A6QY64-F1
#
_cell.length_a   1.000
_cell.length_b   1.000
_cell.length_c   1.000
_cell.angle_alpha   90.00
_cell.angle_beta   90.00
_cell.angle_gamma   90.00
#
_symmetry.space_group_name_H-M   'P 1'
#
loop_
_entity.id
_entity.type
_entity.pdbx_description
1 polymer ?
#
loop_
_entity_poly.entity_id
_entity_poly.type
_entity_poly.pdbx_seq_one_letter_code
_entity_poly.pdbx_strand_id
1 'polypeptide(L)'
;MGSWKIRDEKNTSTRDEIISRTGRTATIHVSDLANQESVKRIIPTIARSGRGMDILLNCAGVQRRHPSESFPDDDWDEVLQVNLTSVFTLCREFGAYILSRDAASFQSGRRGTIINVASLLSFQGGITVPAYAASKGGVAQLTKALSNEWMSKGISVNAIAPGYINTDMNTELMDNPERNSAILARIPAGRWGIPDDFKGVVVFLASEASSYVSGEIICVDGGWMGR
;
A
#
# COMPACT_ATOMS: atom_id res chain seq x y z
N MET A 1 7.97 -9.90 -23.36
CA MET A 1 8.15 -10.51 -22.03
C MET A 1 9.35 -9.84 -21.36
N GLY A 2 9.12 -8.72 -20.68
CA GLY A 2 10.14 -8.08 -19.88
C GLY A 2 10.33 -8.88 -18.60
N SER A 3 11.42 -9.64 -18.53
CA SER A 3 11.92 -10.26 -17.31
C SER A 3 12.04 -9.17 -16.23
N TRP A 4 11.12 -9.18 -15.26
CA TRP A 4 11.39 -8.53 -13.99
C TRP A 4 12.60 -9.25 -13.42
N LYS A 5 13.72 -8.52 -13.29
CA LYS A 5 14.87 -9.00 -12.55
C LYS A 5 14.38 -9.57 -11.23
N ILE A 6 14.78 -10.82 -10.95
CA ILE A 6 14.67 -11.44 -9.63
C ILE A 6 14.96 -10.36 -8.58
N ARG A 7 14.02 -10.17 -7.65
CA ARG A 7 14.11 -9.18 -6.58
C ARG A 7 15.50 -9.29 -5.94
N ASP A 8 16.28 -8.21 -5.95
CA ASP A 8 17.63 -8.24 -5.39
C ASP A 8 17.52 -8.32 -3.86
N GLU A 9 17.56 -9.53 -3.33
CA GLU A 9 17.53 -9.81 -1.88
C GLU A 9 18.74 -9.21 -1.15
N LYS A 10 19.77 -8.76 -1.87
CA LYS A 10 20.94 -8.08 -1.31
C LYS A 10 20.76 -6.57 -1.23
N ASN A 11 19.68 -5.99 -1.78
CA ASN A 11 19.46 -4.56 -1.68
C ASN A 11 19.06 -4.16 -0.24
N THR A 12 20.01 -3.56 0.46
CA THR A 12 19.84 -3.06 1.84
C THR A 12 19.78 -1.55 1.94
N SER A 13 19.82 -0.83 0.81
CA SER A 13 20.02 0.63 0.76
C SER A 13 19.03 1.41 1.63
N THR A 14 17.73 1.10 1.54
CA THR A 14 16.69 1.77 2.35
C THR A 14 16.87 1.52 3.84
N ARG A 15 17.23 0.29 4.25
CA ARG A 15 17.51 -0.04 5.66
C ARG A 15 18.69 0.80 6.17
N ASP A 16 19.76 0.84 5.39
CA ASP A 16 21.01 1.51 5.76
C ASP A 16 20.83 3.04 5.81
N GLU A 17 20.01 3.59 4.90
CA GLU A 17 19.60 5.00 4.92
C GLU A 17 18.77 5.34 6.17
N ILE A 18 17.79 4.50 6.54
CA ILE A 18 17.00 4.72 7.77
C ILE A 18 17.92 4.73 8.99
N ILE A 19 18.80 3.73 9.12
CA ILE A 19 19.72 3.63 10.25
C ILE A 19 20.64 4.85 10.32
N SER A 20 21.27 5.21 9.20
CA SER A 20 22.24 6.31 9.16
C SER A 20 21.61 7.68 9.38
N ARG A 21 20.41 7.93 8.86
CA ARG A 21 19.76 9.25 8.96
C ARG A 21 18.98 9.48 10.25
N THR A 22 18.42 8.42 10.85
CA THR A 22 17.51 8.58 12.00
C THR A 22 18.02 7.94 13.28
N GLY A 23 19.09 7.13 13.22
CA GLY A 23 19.58 6.35 14.35
C GLY A 23 18.59 5.30 14.87
N ARG A 24 17.55 4.97 14.09
CA ARG A 24 16.53 3.98 14.47
C ARG A 24 16.92 2.61 13.98
N THR A 25 16.37 1.57 14.61
CA THR A 25 16.58 0.19 14.16
C THR A 25 15.74 -0.11 12.93
N ALA A 26 16.35 -0.66 11.88
CA ALA A 26 15.66 -1.20 10.72
C ALA A 26 16.12 -2.64 10.45
N THR A 27 15.16 -3.53 10.16
CA THR A 27 15.41 -4.95 9.88
C THR A 27 14.73 -5.34 8.57
N ILE A 28 15.31 -6.30 7.85
CA ILE A 28 14.75 -6.81 6.59
C ILE A 28 14.21 -8.21 6.84
N HIS A 29 12.97 -8.44 6.41
CA HIS A 29 12.38 -9.77 6.27
C HIS A 29 12.14 -10.01 4.79
N VAL A 30 12.81 -11.01 4.22
CA VAL A 30 12.68 -11.35 2.79
C VAL A 30 11.45 -12.23 2.61
N SER A 31 10.53 -11.82 1.74
CA SER A 31 9.35 -12.59 1.37
C SER A 31 8.87 -12.23 -0.03
N ASP A 32 8.45 -13.25 -0.77
CA ASP A 32 7.74 -13.12 -2.04
C ASP A 32 6.23 -13.02 -1.80
N LEU A 33 5.64 -11.90 -2.22
CA LEU A 33 4.20 -11.65 -2.07
C LEU A 33 3.36 -12.35 -3.14
N ALA A 34 3.96 -12.83 -4.23
CA ALA A 34 3.27 -13.71 -5.17
C ALA A 34 3.04 -15.11 -4.57
N ASN A 35 3.75 -15.48 -3.50
CA ASN A 35 3.59 -16.75 -2.81
C ASN A 35 2.75 -16.60 -1.53
N GLN A 36 1.49 -17.04 -1.59
CA GLN A 36 0.55 -16.89 -0.47
C GLN A 36 1.01 -17.54 0.84
N GLU A 37 1.70 -18.68 0.79
CA GLU A 37 2.25 -19.33 1.99
C GLU A 37 3.39 -18.52 2.61
N SER A 38 4.18 -17.84 1.79
CA SER A 38 5.22 -16.91 2.26
C SER A 38 4.61 -15.73 3.01
N VAL A 39 3.54 -15.13 2.46
CA VAL A 39 2.85 -13.99 3.08
C VAL A 39 2.30 -14.33 4.45
N LYS A 40 1.64 -15.49 4.60
CA LYS A 40 1.08 -15.97 5.88
C LYS A 40 2.13 -16.07 6.99
N ARG A 41 3.41 -16.28 6.65
CA ARG A 41 4.50 -16.43 7.63
C ARG A 41 5.10 -15.10 8.10
N ILE A 42 4.85 -13.98 7.42
CA ILE A 42 5.52 -12.70 7.71
C ILE A 42 5.22 -12.23 9.14
N ILE A 43 3.95 -11.97 9.46
CA ILE A 43 3.54 -11.44 10.77
C ILE A 43 3.92 -12.39 11.93
N PRO A 44 3.64 -13.71 11.87
CA PRO A 44 4.06 -14.63 12.93
C PRO A 44 5.57 -14.70 13.13
N THR A 45 6.36 -14.52 12.08
CA THR A 45 7.83 -14.52 12.19
C THR A 45 8.33 -13.26 12.87
N ILE A 46 7.80 -12.09 12.51
CA ILE A 46 8.18 -10.82 13.15
C ILE A 46 7.73 -10.81 14.61
N ALA A 47 6.52 -11.27 14.92
CA ALA A 47 6.01 -11.36 16.29
C ALA A 47 6.92 -12.21 17.21
N ARG A 48 7.43 -13.34 16.71
CA ARG A 48 8.37 -14.21 17.45
C ARG A 48 9.73 -13.57 17.74
N SER A 49 10.10 -12.48 17.05
CA SER A 49 11.35 -11.76 17.33
C SER A 49 11.31 -10.95 18.64
N GLY A 50 10.16 -10.89 19.33
CA GLY A 50 9.97 -10.12 20.56
C GLY A 50 9.77 -8.62 20.32
N ARG A 51 9.73 -8.17 19.06
CA ARG A 51 9.43 -6.78 18.69
C ARG A 51 7.93 -6.57 18.56
N GLY A 52 7.42 -5.53 19.23
CA GLY A 52 6.05 -5.05 19.04
C GLY A 52 5.84 -4.50 17.64
N MET A 53 4.66 -4.75 17.07
CA MET A 53 4.20 -4.09 15.84
C MET A 53 2.92 -3.34 16.16
N ASP A 54 2.87 -2.05 15.83
CA ASP A 54 1.68 -1.20 16.05
C ASP A 54 1.18 -0.57 14.75
N ILE A 55 1.99 -0.60 13.68
CA ILE A 55 1.70 -0.01 12.37
C ILE A 55 1.96 -1.06 11.28
N LEU A 56 0.99 -1.26 10.39
CA LEU A 56 1.14 -2.01 9.14
C LEU A 56 0.94 -1.05 7.95
N LEU A 57 1.93 -0.96 7.06
CA LEU A 57 1.84 -0.24 5.79
C LEU A 57 1.94 -1.21 4.62
N ASN A 58 0.83 -1.45 3.93
CA ASN A 58 0.79 -2.31 2.74
C ASN A 58 1.09 -1.50 1.48
N CYS A 59 2.39 -1.30 1.20
CA CYS A 59 2.88 -0.48 0.09
C CYS A 59 3.22 -1.28 -1.19
N ALA A 60 3.54 -2.56 -1.06
CA ALA A 60 3.93 -3.38 -2.21
C ALA A 60 2.77 -3.53 -3.22
N GLY A 61 3.10 -3.50 -4.51
CA GLY A 61 2.15 -3.73 -5.57
C GLY A 61 2.82 -3.85 -6.93
N VAL A 62 2.13 -4.52 -7.85
CA VAL A 62 2.54 -4.73 -9.25
C VAL A 62 1.43 -4.26 -10.19
N GLN A 63 1.77 -4.06 -11.45
CA GLN A 63 0.82 -3.70 -12.50
C GLN A 63 1.19 -4.43 -13.80
N ARG A 64 0.16 -4.86 -14.54
CA ARG A 64 0.26 -5.45 -15.88
C ARG A 64 -0.68 -4.69 -16.83
N ARG A 65 -0.26 -4.53 -18.08
CA ARG A 65 -0.96 -3.74 -19.11
C ARG A 65 -1.22 -4.60 -20.35
N HIS A 66 -2.48 -4.92 -20.62
CA HIS A 66 -2.94 -5.66 -21.80
C HIS A 66 -4.33 -5.14 -22.23
N PRO A 67 -4.70 -5.22 -23.52
CA PRO A 67 -6.11 -5.11 -23.92
C PRO A 67 -6.96 -6.08 -23.09
N SER A 68 -8.19 -5.68 -22.73
CA SER A 68 -8.97 -6.43 -21.72
C SER A 68 -9.46 -7.78 -22.26
N GLU A 69 -9.74 -7.84 -23.56
CA GLU A 69 -10.12 -9.04 -24.31
C GLU A 69 -8.97 -10.05 -24.50
N SER A 70 -7.74 -9.65 -24.18
CA SER A 70 -6.54 -10.46 -24.34
C SER A 70 -5.64 -10.42 -23.09
N PHE A 71 -6.24 -10.16 -21.92
CA PHE A 71 -5.50 -10.08 -20.67
C PHE A 71 -5.13 -11.49 -20.20
N PRO A 72 -3.84 -11.84 -20.04
CA PRO A 72 -3.45 -13.20 -19.65
C PRO A 72 -3.89 -13.55 -18.23
N ASP A 73 -4.36 -14.78 -18.03
CA ASP A 73 -4.81 -15.25 -16.71
C ASP A 73 -3.68 -15.22 -15.66
N ASP A 74 -2.45 -15.60 -16.03
CA ASP A 74 -1.29 -15.57 -15.12
C ASP A 74 -0.98 -14.15 -14.62
N ASP A 75 -1.07 -13.15 -15.51
CA ASP A 75 -0.86 -11.74 -15.16
C ASP A 75 -2.02 -11.19 -14.31
N TRP A 76 -3.24 -11.69 -14.54
CA TRP A 76 -4.40 -11.36 -13.72
C TRP A 76 -4.24 -11.90 -12.30
N ASP A 77 -3.90 -13.19 -12.18
CA ASP A 77 -3.72 -13.88 -10.91
C ASP A 77 -2.55 -13.29 -10.12
N GLU A 78 -1.41 -12.99 -10.76
CA GLU A 78 -0.27 -12.34 -10.11
C GLU A 78 -0.67 -10.98 -9.51
N VAL A 79 -1.35 -10.14 -10.29
CA VAL A 79 -1.77 -8.80 -9.84
C VAL A 79 -2.74 -8.92 -8.67
N LEU A 80 -3.75 -9.80 -8.74
CA LEU A 80 -4.68 -9.99 -7.62
C LEU A 80 -3.98 -10.56 -6.38
N GLN A 81 -3.08 -11.53 -6.57
CA GLN A 81 -2.34 -12.15 -5.48
C GLN A 81 -1.50 -11.12 -4.73
N VAL A 82 -0.72 -10.31 -5.43
CA VAL A 82 0.15 -9.32 -4.80
C VAL A 82 -0.63 -8.12 -4.26
N ASN A 83 -1.56 -7.55 -5.05
CA ASN A 83 -2.17 -6.27 -4.71
C ASN A 83 -3.40 -6.39 -3.79
N LEU A 84 -4.05 -7.56 -3.73
CA LEU A 84 -5.29 -7.75 -2.97
C LEU A 84 -5.18 -8.90 -1.98
N THR A 85 -4.89 -10.13 -2.44
CA THR A 85 -4.86 -11.31 -1.55
C THR A 85 -3.79 -11.18 -0.47
N SER A 86 -2.59 -10.71 -0.83
CA SER A 86 -1.51 -10.47 0.11
C SER A 86 -1.85 -9.36 1.11
N VAL A 87 -2.47 -8.28 0.64
CA VAL A 87 -2.92 -7.17 1.49
C VAL A 87 -3.93 -7.67 2.51
N PHE A 88 -4.95 -8.41 2.09
CA PHE A 88 -5.93 -9.02 2.99
C PHE A 88 -5.26 -9.93 4.02
N THR A 89 -4.34 -10.79 3.56
CA THR A 89 -3.64 -11.73 4.43
C THR A 89 -2.84 -10.99 5.50
N LEU A 90 -2.03 -9.99 5.11
CA LEU A 90 -1.25 -9.18 6.03
C LEU A 90 -2.15 -8.43 7.02
N CYS A 91 -3.24 -7.82 6.56
CA CYS A 91 -4.22 -7.17 7.43
C CYS A 91 -4.82 -8.13 8.44
N ARG A 92 -5.23 -9.33 8.02
CA ARG A 92 -5.82 -10.35 8.89
C ARG A 92 -4.83 -10.83 9.95
N GLU A 93 -3.62 -11.21 9.54
CA GLU A 93 -2.61 -11.69 10.48
C GLU A 93 -2.16 -10.58 11.45
N PHE A 94 -2.02 -9.34 10.97
CA PHE A 94 -1.71 -8.19 11.83
C PHE A 94 -2.85 -7.88 12.81
N GLY A 95 -4.10 -7.87 12.34
CA GLY A 95 -5.28 -7.69 13.18
C GLY A 95 -5.34 -8.76 14.28
N ALA A 96 -5.17 -10.03 13.94
CA ALA A 96 -5.11 -11.13 14.90
C ALA A 96 -3.98 -10.95 15.93
N TYR A 97 -2.79 -10.55 15.46
CA TYR A 97 -1.66 -10.24 16.34
C TYR A 97 -2.00 -9.11 17.34
N ILE A 98 -2.50 -7.96 16.86
CA ILE A 98 -2.88 -6.84 17.72
C ILE A 98 -3.95 -7.25 18.73
N LEU A 99 -4.99 -7.97 18.29
CA LEU A 99 -6.10 -8.38 19.14
C LEU A 99 -5.69 -9.39 20.22
N SER A 100 -4.65 -10.20 19.99
CA SER A 100 -4.10 -11.15 20.97
C SER A 100 -3.25 -10.50 22.07
N ARG A 101 -2.79 -9.26 21.87
CA ARG A 101 -2.05 -8.50 22.91
C ARG A 101 -3.02 -7.96 23.96
N ASP A 102 -2.56 -7.85 25.20
CA ASP A 102 -3.36 -7.27 26.29
C ASP A 102 -3.81 -5.84 25.96
N ALA A 103 -5.13 -5.59 26.03
CA ALA A 103 -5.71 -4.27 25.79
C ALA A 103 -5.18 -3.21 26.77
N ALA A 104 -4.84 -3.60 28.00
CA ALA A 104 -4.27 -2.69 29.00
C ALA A 104 -2.88 -2.14 28.61
N SER A 105 -2.19 -2.77 27.65
CA SER A 105 -0.92 -2.27 27.10
C SER A 105 -1.09 -1.00 26.25
N PHE A 106 -2.34 -0.59 25.96
CA PHE A 106 -2.65 0.52 25.06
C PHE A 106 -3.44 1.61 25.79
N GLN A 107 -2.72 2.54 26.43
CA GLN A 107 -3.30 3.57 27.30
C GLN A 107 -4.32 4.47 26.60
N SER A 108 -4.13 4.79 25.31
CA SER A 108 -5.06 5.62 24.54
C SER A 108 -6.24 4.83 23.93
N GLY A 109 -6.34 3.52 24.19
CA GLY A 109 -7.33 2.63 23.55
C GLY A 109 -7.01 2.31 22.09
N ARG A 110 -6.05 3.02 21.48
CA ARG A 110 -5.53 2.73 20.15
C ARG A 110 -4.50 1.60 20.23
N ARG A 111 -4.83 0.49 19.59
CA ARG A 111 -4.05 -0.75 19.60
C ARG A 111 -3.19 -0.94 18.35
N GLY A 112 -3.65 -0.46 17.20
CA GLY A 112 -2.89 -0.56 15.96
C GLY A 112 -3.46 0.29 14.84
N THR A 113 -2.68 0.45 13.78
CA THR A 113 -3.10 1.14 12.56
C THR A 113 -2.64 0.39 11.32
N ILE A 114 -3.54 0.28 10.35
CA ILE A 114 -3.28 -0.28 9.04
C ILE A 114 -3.45 0.83 8.00
N ILE A 115 -2.43 1.00 7.17
CA ILE A 115 -2.42 1.92 6.03
C ILE A 115 -2.25 1.08 4.77
N ASN A 116 -3.31 0.98 3.98
CA ASN A 116 -3.26 0.34 2.66
C ASN A 116 -2.88 1.36 1.59
N VAL A 117 -2.28 0.89 0.49
CA VAL A 117 -2.10 1.71 -0.72
C VAL A 117 -3.14 1.34 -1.77
N ALA A 118 -4.15 2.19 -1.90
CA ALA A 118 -5.17 2.17 -2.93
C ALA A 118 -4.64 2.78 -4.24
N SER A 119 -5.50 3.40 -5.05
CA SER A 119 -5.14 4.11 -6.27
C SER A 119 -6.27 5.07 -6.67
N LEU A 120 -5.99 6.00 -7.59
CA LEU A 120 -7.05 6.64 -8.38
C LEU A 120 -7.99 5.61 -9.03
N LEU A 121 -7.49 4.41 -9.37
CA LEU A 121 -8.32 3.33 -9.93
C LEU A 121 -9.23 2.64 -8.91
N SER A 122 -9.19 3.04 -7.64
CA SER A 122 -10.26 2.73 -6.69
C SER A 122 -11.55 3.52 -6.97
N PHE A 123 -11.44 4.61 -7.74
CA PHE A 123 -12.54 5.52 -8.09
C PHE A 123 -12.78 5.59 -9.61
N GLN A 124 -11.80 5.19 -10.42
CA GLN A 124 -11.83 5.24 -11.89
C GLN A 124 -11.48 3.86 -12.49
N GLY A 125 -11.93 3.57 -13.71
CA GLY A 125 -11.71 2.25 -14.34
C GLY A 125 -10.32 2.04 -14.95
N GLY A 126 -9.65 3.10 -15.39
CA GLY A 126 -8.42 3.00 -16.18
C GLY A 126 -8.64 2.35 -17.55
N ILE A 127 -7.55 2.13 -18.29
CA ILE A 127 -7.55 1.46 -19.60
C ILE A 127 -6.36 0.49 -19.63
N THR A 128 -6.56 -0.69 -20.21
CA THR A 128 -5.61 -1.82 -20.31
C THR A 128 -5.12 -2.42 -18.99
N VAL A 129 -5.74 -2.09 -17.86
CA VAL A 129 -5.29 -2.50 -16.52
C VAL A 129 -6.40 -3.12 -15.64
N PRO A 130 -7.28 -3.99 -16.19
CA PRO A 130 -8.45 -4.49 -15.46
C PRO A 130 -8.09 -5.20 -14.14
N ALA A 131 -7.01 -6.00 -14.09
CA ALA A 131 -6.57 -6.66 -12.86
C ALA A 131 -6.14 -5.66 -11.78
N TYR A 132 -5.43 -4.58 -12.18
CA TYR A 132 -4.99 -3.55 -11.25
C TYR A 132 -6.18 -2.76 -10.72
N ALA A 133 -7.09 -2.32 -11.59
CA ALA A 133 -8.32 -1.63 -11.21
C ALA A 133 -9.17 -2.48 -10.25
N ALA A 134 -9.38 -3.77 -10.57
CA ALA A 134 -10.08 -4.71 -9.70
C ALA A 134 -9.37 -4.83 -8.33
N SER A 135 -8.05 -4.99 -8.30
CA SER A 135 -7.29 -5.11 -7.06
C SER A 135 -7.40 -3.85 -6.19
N LYS A 136 -7.28 -2.64 -6.77
CA LYS A 136 -7.29 -1.38 -6.03
C LYS A 136 -8.72 -0.97 -5.61
N GLY A 137 -9.73 -1.30 -6.40
CA GLY A 137 -11.13 -1.23 -5.97
C GLY A 137 -11.42 -2.20 -4.80
N GLY A 138 -10.87 -3.41 -4.87
CA GLY A 138 -10.92 -4.39 -3.78
C GLY A 138 -10.27 -3.86 -2.49
N VAL A 139 -9.08 -3.26 -2.58
CA VAL A 139 -8.39 -2.65 -1.42
C VAL A 139 -9.21 -1.52 -0.79
N ALA A 140 -9.86 -0.69 -1.60
CA ALA A 140 -10.73 0.37 -1.11
C ALA A 140 -11.91 -0.17 -0.30
N GLN A 141 -12.60 -1.20 -0.80
CA GLN A 141 -13.72 -1.81 -0.07
C GLN A 141 -13.26 -2.65 1.13
N LEU A 142 -12.13 -3.34 1.01
CA LEU A 142 -11.51 -4.06 2.10
C LEU A 142 -11.16 -3.13 3.27
N THR A 143 -10.62 -1.95 2.99
CA THR A 143 -10.29 -0.93 3.99
C THR A 143 -11.52 -0.56 4.83
N LYS A 144 -12.66 -0.30 4.19
CA LYS A 144 -13.92 0.00 4.87
C LYS A 144 -14.45 -1.19 5.67
N ALA A 145 -14.42 -2.39 5.07
CA ALA A 145 -14.91 -3.60 5.73
C ALA A 145 -14.14 -3.90 7.03
N LEU A 146 -12.82 -3.80 7.00
CA LEU A 146 -11.97 -4.02 8.18
C LEU A 146 -12.13 -2.90 9.22
N SER A 147 -12.27 -1.64 8.77
CA SER A 147 -12.57 -0.52 9.67
C SER A 147 -13.86 -0.76 10.46
N ASN A 148 -14.93 -1.15 9.79
CA ASN A 148 -16.24 -1.42 10.41
C ASN A 148 -16.14 -2.45 11.53
N GLU A 149 -15.27 -3.45 11.38
CA GLU A 149 -15.14 -4.53 12.34
C GLU A 149 -14.16 -4.21 13.49
N TRP A 150 -13.11 -3.41 13.24
CA TRP A 150 -11.98 -3.29 14.16
C TRP A 150 -11.81 -1.93 14.81
N MET A 151 -12.48 -0.88 14.35
CA MET A 151 -12.32 0.46 14.94
C MET A 151 -12.72 0.48 16.44
N SER A 152 -13.84 -0.15 16.80
CA SER A 152 -14.28 -0.29 18.20
C SER A 152 -13.35 -1.17 19.03
N LYS A 153 -12.52 -1.99 18.39
CA LYS A 153 -11.48 -2.82 19.01
C LYS A 153 -10.14 -2.09 19.08
N GLY A 154 -10.07 -0.80 18.72
CA GLY A 154 -8.87 0.03 18.79
C GLY A 154 -7.94 -0.06 17.58
N ILE A 155 -8.38 -0.64 16.45
CA ILE A 155 -7.56 -0.74 15.23
C ILE A 155 -8.16 0.15 14.13
N SER A 156 -7.43 1.19 13.72
CA SER A 156 -7.81 2.02 12.59
C SER A 156 -7.33 1.42 11.28
N VAL A 157 -8.18 1.39 10.26
CA VAL A 157 -7.82 0.87 8.92
C VAL A 157 -8.15 1.93 7.88
N ASN A 158 -7.13 2.50 7.25
CA ASN A 158 -7.29 3.53 6.22
C ASN A 158 -6.47 3.17 4.99
N ALA A 159 -6.71 3.90 3.89
CA ALA A 159 -5.91 3.79 2.69
C ALA A 159 -5.44 5.18 2.21
N ILE A 160 -4.30 5.20 1.54
CA ILE A 160 -3.87 6.32 0.71
C ILE A 160 -4.10 5.96 -0.75
N ALA A 161 -4.61 6.88 -1.56
CA ALA A 161 -4.77 6.74 -2.99
C ALA A 161 -3.81 7.70 -3.70
N PRO A 162 -2.62 7.22 -4.13
CA PRO A 162 -1.68 8.01 -4.90
C PRO A 162 -2.27 8.43 -6.24
N GLY A 163 -1.99 9.65 -6.66
CA GLY A 163 -2.17 10.10 -8.03
C GLY A 163 -1.06 9.63 -8.98
N TYR A 164 -0.68 10.49 -9.92
CA TYR A 164 0.45 10.26 -10.82
C TYR A 164 1.76 10.62 -10.13
N ILE A 165 2.51 9.61 -9.70
CA ILE A 165 3.75 9.76 -8.91
C ILE A 165 4.95 9.41 -9.78
N ASN A 166 6.04 10.17 -9.65
CA ASN A 166 7.32 9.88 -10.27
C ASN A 166 7.96 8.65 -9.60
N THR A 167 7.66 7.48 -10.14
CA THR A 167 8.19 6.17 -9.75
C THR A 167 8.42 5.31 -10.99
N ASP A 168 9.19 4.23 -10.85
CA ASP A 168 9.49 3.28 -11.93
C ASP A 168 8.25 2.74 -12.65
N MET A 169 7.09 2.67 -11.97
CA MET A 169 5.82 2.21 -12.52
C MET A 169 5.26 3.13 -13.63
N ASN A 170 5.67 4.40 -13.63
CA ASN A 170 5.17 5.45 -14.53
C ASN A 170 6.20 5.94 -15.55
N THR A 171 7.42 5.37 -15.58
CA THR A 171 8.50 5.80 -16.49
C THR A 171 8.06 5.85 -17.95
N GLU A 172 7.35 4.82 -18.44
CA GLU A 172 6.82 4.79 -19.82
C GLU A 172 5.84 5.95 -20.13
N LEU A 173 5.11 6.45 -19.13
CA LEU A 173 4.20 7.58 -19.31
C LEU A 173 4.95 8.92 -19.28
N MET A 174 5.95 9.04 -18.41
CA MET A 174 6.79 10.25 -18.29
C MET A 174 7.65 10.46 -19.53
N ASP A 175 8.18 9.37 -20.11
CA ASP A 175 9.05 9.41 -21.29
C ASP A 175 8.29 9.63 -22.60
N ASN A 176 6.95 9.55 -22.59
CA ASN A 176 6.11 9.87 -23.74
C ASN A 176 5.62 11.34 -23.66
N PRO A 177 6.14 12.26 -24.48
CA PRO A 177 5.85 13.70 -24.34
C PRO A 177 4.36 14.05 -24.45
N GLU A 178 3.63 13.39 -25.35
CA GLU A 178 2.20 13.62 -25.56
C GLU A 178 1.38 13.15 -24.35
N ARG A 179 1.63 11.92 -23.87
CA ARG A 179 0.94 11.38 -22.69
C ARG A 179 1.28 12.15 -21.43
N ASN A 180 2.55 12.49 -21.24
CA ASN A 180 3.01 13.28 -20.10
C ASN A 180 2.32 14.65 -20.07
N SER A 181 2.29 15.36 -21.20
CA SER A 181 1.61 16.66 -21.31
C SER A 181 0.11 16.56 -21.06
N ALA A 182 -0.55 15.53 -21.61
CA ALA A 182 -1.97 15.29 -21.42
C ALA A 182 -2.35 14.96 -19.96
N ILE A 183 -1.48 14.21 -19.26
CA ILE A 183 -1.65 13.91 -17.83
C ILE A 183 -1.43 15.18 -17.01
N LEU A 184 -0.34 15.91 -17.21
CA LEU A 184 -0.01 17.12 -16.47
C LEU A 184 -1.08 18.21 -16.63
N ALA A 185 -1.65 18.36 -17.82
CA ALA A 185 -2.75 19.31 -18.08
C ALA A 185 -4.01 19.04 -17.23
N ARG A 186 -4.14 17.81 -16.70
CA ARG A 186 -5.28 17.39 -15.87
C ARG A 186 -4.95 17.32 -14.38
N ILE A 187 -3.69 17.40 -13.98
CA ILE A 187 -3.28 17.48 -12.57
C ILE A 187 -3.29 18.96 -12.17
N PRO A 188 -4.20 19.42 -11.28
CA PRO A 188 -4.23 20.83 -10.87
C PRO A 188 -2.92 21.36 -10.29
N ALA A 189 -2.16 20.53 -9.57
CA ALA A 189 -0.83 20.89 -9.06
C ALA A 189 0.23 21.13 -10.15
N GLY A 190 -0.04 20.77 -11.41
CA GLY A 190 0.86 20.99 -12.54
C GLY A 190 2.18 20.20 -12.49
N ARG A 191 2.26 19.18 -11.64
CA ARG A 191 3.45 18.33 -11.48
C ARG A 191 3.08 16.90 -11.14
N TRP A 192 4.01 15.99 -11.38
CA TRP A 192 3.98 14.66 -10.80
C TRP A 192 4.17 14.74 -9.28
N GLY A 193 3.52 13.84 -8.56
CA GLY A 193 3.80 13.63 -7.15
C GLY A 193 5.17 13.01 -6.96
N ILE A 194 5.76 13.19 -5.78
CA ILE A 194 7.04 12.61 -5.37
C ILE A 194 6.87 11.87 -4.05
N PRO A 195 7.77 10.94 -3.67
CA PRO A 195 7.69 10.23 -2.39
C PRO A 195 7.54 11.14 -1.17
N ASP A 196 8.11 12.34 -1.23
CA ASP A 196 8.03 13.34 -0.16
C ASP A 196 6.61 13.86 0.10
N ASP A 197 5.72 13.84 -0.90
CA ASP A 197 4.31 14.25 -0.75
C ASP A 197 3.52 13.31 0.19
N PHE A 198 4.02 12.09 0.43
CA PHE A 198 3.34 11.09 1.25
C PHE A 198 3.75 11.13 2.73
N LYS A 199 4.88 11.76 3.07
CA LYS A 199 5.43 11.76 4.44
C LYS A 199 4.39 12.23 5.46
N GLY A 200 3.73 13.35 5.16
CA GLY A 200 2.73 13.96 6.05
C GLY A 200 1.52 13.06 6.28
N VAL A 201 0.91 12.51 5.21
CA VAL A 201 -0.30 11.68 5.35
C VAL A 201 -0.01 10.35 6.04
N VAL A 202 1.15 9.74 5.77
CA VAL A 202 1.54 8.47 6.40
C VAL A 202 1.76 8.68 7.89
N VAL A 203 2.47 9.76 8.28
CA VAL A 203 2.66 10.10 9.70
C VAL A 203 1.33 10.42 10.37
N PHE A 204 0.46 11.19 9.72
CA PHE A 204 -0.88 11.51 10.23
C PHE A 204 -1.67 10.24 10.55
N LEU A 205 -1.84 9.33 9.57
CA LEU A 205 -2.57 8.07 9.72
C LEU A 205 -1.90 7.08 10.70
N ALA A 206 -0.57 7.19 10.87
CA ALA A 206 0.18 6.40 11.83
C ALA A 206 0.13 6.98 13.26
N SER A 207 -0.32 8.21 13.46
CA SER A 207 -0.30 8.94 14.74
C SER A 207 -1.67 9.05 15.42
N GLU A 208 -1.68 9.51 16.67
CA GLU A 208 -2.93 9.76 17.42
C GLU A 208 -3.77 10.91 16.83
N ALA A 209 -3.17 11.74 15.94
CA ALA A 209 -3.89 12.80 15.24
C ALA A 209 -5.04 12.26 14.37
N SER A 210 -4.99 10.98 13.96
CA SER A 210 -6.03 10.30 13.20
C SER A 210 -6.88 9.35 14.07
N SER A 211 -6.95 9.56 15.39
CA SER A 211 -7.62 8.66 16.34
C SER A 211 -9.11 8.43 16.10
N TYR A 212 -9.76 9.32 15.34
CA TYR A 212 -11.16 9.18 14.93
C TYR A 212 -11.33 9.01 13.42
N VAL A 213 -10.25 8.68 12.70
CA VAL A 213 -10.26 8.45 11.24
C VAL A 213 -10.06 6.97 10.97
N SER A 214 -11.05 6.31 10.39
CA SER A 214 -10.97 4.91 9.97
C SER A 214 -11.96 4.62 8.84
N GLY A 215 -11.56 3.78 7.89
CA GLY A 215 -12.33 3.43 6.70
C GLY A 215 -12.12 4.41 5.53
N GLU A 216 -11.29 5.43 5.72
CA GLU A 216 -11.09 6.49 4.74
C GLU A 216 -10.06 6.13 3.68
N ILE A 217 -10.26 6.72 2.50
CA ILE A 217 -9.35 6.61 1.37
C ILE A 217 -8.88 8.02 1.02
N ILE A 218 -7.71 8.40 1.53
CA ILE A 218 -7.16 9.75 1.37
C ILE A 218 -6.44 9.85 0.03
N CYS A 219 -6.95 10.69 -0.87
CA CYS A 219 -6.28 10.98 -2.14
C CYS A 219 -5.06 11.89 -1.91
N VAL A 220 -3.92 11.49 -2.48
CA VAL A 220 -2.69 12.30 -2.54
C VAL A 220 -2.28 12.37 -4.00
N ASP A 221 -2.91 13.29 -4.72
CA ASP A 221 -3.00 13.22 -6.18
C ASP A 221 -2.83 14.56 -6.90
N GLY A 222 -2.42 15.61 -6.18
CA GLY A 222 -2.28 16.94 -6.75
C GLY A 222 -3.59 17.57 -7.21
N GLY A 223 -4.73 17.10 -6.70
CA GLY A 223 -6.08 17.57 -7.03
C GLY A 223 -6.75 16.82 -8.17
N TRP A 224 -6.19 15.70 -8.64
CA TRP A 224 -6.74 14.93 -9.78
C TRP A 224 -8.21 14.56 -9.59
N MET A 225 -8.58 14.00 -8.43
CA MET A 225 -9.96 13.59 -8.14
C MET A 225 -10.89 14.76 -7.80
N GLY A 226 -10.34 15.95 -7.52
CA GLY A 226 -11.12 17.16 -7.27
C GLY A 226 -11.53 17.92 -8.53
N ARG A 227 -11.07 17.48 -9.71
CA ARG A 227 -11.35 18.07 -11.02
C ARG A 227 -12.34 17.23 -11.81
#